data_AF-A0A7X8AU49-F1
#
_entry.id   AF-A0A7X8AU49-F1
#
_cell.length_a   1.000
_cell.length_b   1.000
_cell.length_c   1.000
_cell.angle_alpha   90.00
_cell.angle_beta   90.00
_cell.angle_gamma   90.00
#
_symmetry.space_group_name_H-M   'P 1'
#
loop_
_entity.id
_entity.type
_entity.pdbx_description
1 polymer ?
#
loop_
_entity_poly.entity_id
_entity_poly.type
_entity_poly.pdbx_seq_one_letter_code
_entity_poly.pdbx_strand_id
1 'polypeptide(L)'
;MNKLLTAIKPFLKRYDLIIIFSLMALIYCIIEYYVFFPVVLSLSVFKSGNILEIVIYVIQFAFKYLFKVEYLIYGLIGIIASGLLFGVVFSAVFYSLNNFFSKKAHPKDGIFKVEFLKSQYLTGVKQHFGKMTFISTFTILYTILFTAFMVVVTIPAVAVLRGQMEGKIDFLPLAIMLTVITAIVLFFGFMFYRTYILFWYPAAFNFKRKIFAIGKKAADTFFWEIVCFLAIFDIVFWLFQSMLIFLNSLLIGGQGIGILRFLILILLNWIVKSVLFTTLIVFVFSKFQQFKKRIVAKTT
;
A
#
# COMPACT_ATOMS: atom_id res chain seq x y z
N MET A 1 -8.33 15.32 13.35
CA MET A 1 -9.63 14.95 12.75
C MET A 1 -10.28 16.09 11.94
N ASN A 2 -10.53 17.29 12.51
CA ASN A 2 -11.20 18.40 11.80
C ASN A 2 -10.57 18.79 10.45
N LYS A 3 -9.23 18.90 10.35
CA LYS A 3 -8.55 19.25 9.09
C LYS A 3 -8.64 18.17 8.01
N LEU A 4 -8.84 16.91 8.41
CA LEU A 4 -8.98 15.77 7.51
C LEU A 4 -10.40 15.77 6.89
N LEU A 5 -11.42 16.02 7.72
CA LEU A 5 -12.81 16.28 7.28
C LEU A 5 -12.91 17.47 6.31
N THR A 6 -12.17 18.56 6.56
CA THR A 6 -12.13 19.72 5.64
C THR A 6 -11.46 19.40 4.30
N ALA A 7 -10.53 18.45 4.27
CA ALA A 7 -9.86 17.99 3.03
C ALA A 7 -10.68 16.95 2.26
N ILE A 8 -11.44 16.10 2.96
CA ILE A 8 -12.30 15.06 2.34
C ILE A 8 -13.56 15.66 1.71
N LYS A 9 -14.24 16.62 2.37
CA LYS A 9 -15.50 17.20 1.86
C LYS A 9 -15.41 17.72 0.41
N PRO A 10 -14.38 18.50 0.01
CA PRO A 10 -14.26 18.95 -1.37
C PRO A 10 -13.72 17.85 -2.30
N PHE A 11 -13.04 16.82 -1.77
CA PHE A 11 -12.63 15.64 -2.55
C PHE A 11 -13.83 14.77 -2.96
N LEU A 12 -14.84 14.63 -2.08
CA LEU A 12 -16.07 13.89 -2.38
C LEU A 12 -16.87 14.47 -3.55
N LYS A 13 -16.63 15.74 -3.92
CA LYS A 13 -17.24 16.39 -5.08
C LYS A 13 -16.51 16.11 -6.41
N ARG A 14 -15.37 15.40 -6.38
CA ARG A 14 -14.58 15.00 -7.55
C ARG A 14 -14.89 13.56 -7.93
N TYR A 15 -16.00 13.36 -8.62
CA TYR A 15 -16.45 12.03 -9.07
C TYR A 15 -15.38 11.33 -9.94
N ASP A 16 -14.59 12.08 -10.70
CA ASP A 16 -13.50 11.56 -11.53
C ASP A 16 -12.44 10.80 -10.73
N LEU A 17 -11.96 11.40 -9.63
CA LEU A 17 -10.95 10.78 -8.77
C LEU A 17 -11.52 9.60 -7.99
N ILE A 18 -12.77 9.71 -7.53
CA ILE A 18 -13.45 8.61 -6.81
C ILE A 18 -13.61 7.41 -7.73
N ILE A 19 -14.04 7.60 -8.98
CA ILE A 19 -14.20 6.50 -9.94
C ILE A 19 -12.87 5.80 -10.17
N ILE A 20 -11.77 6.53 -10.36
CA ILE A 20 -10.46 5.92 -10.60
C ILE A 20 -9.96 5.16 -9.38
N PHE A 21 -10.02 5.74 -8.18
CA PHE A 21 -9.62 5.02 -6.96
C PHE A 21 -10.50 3.82 -6.68
N SER A 22 -11.80 3.93 -6.99
CA SER A 22 -12.71 2.80 -6.91
C SER A 22 -12.32 1.70 -7.89
N LEU A 23 -12.00 2.01 -9.14
CA LEU A 23 -11.56 1.02 -10.12
C LEU A 23 -10.23 0.36 -9.72
N MET A 24 -9.29 1.12 -9.17
CA MET A 24 -8.04 0.58 -8.61
C MET A 24 -8.31 -0.35 -7.42
N ALA A 25 -9.23 0.04 -6.53
CA ALA A 25 -9.64 -0.79 -5.40
C ALA A 25 -10.34 -2.07 -5.88
N LEU A 26 -11.11 -2.02 -6.97
CA LEU A 26 -11.75 -3.19 -7.57
C LEU A 26 -10.71 -4.18 -8.08
N ILE A 27 -9.71 -3.71 -8.84
CA ILE A 27 -8.59 -4.53 -9.31
C ILE A 27 -7.86 -5.15 -8.12
N TYR A 28 -7.60 -4.36 -7.07
CA TYR A 28 -6.99 -4.88 -5.84
C TYR A 28 -7.84 -5.99 -5.19
N CYS A 29 -9.15 -5.80 -5.06
CA CYS A 29 -10.05 -6.83 -4.53
C CYS A 29 -10.06 -8.11 -5.38
N ILE A 30 -9.99 -7.99 -6.71
CA ILE A 30 -9.91 -9.15 -7.62
C ILE A 30 -8.59 -9.89 -7.41
N ILE A 31 -7.45 -9.18 -7.40
CA ILE A 31 -6.14 -9.79 -7.14
C ILE A 31 -6.12 -10.44 -5.76
N GLU A 32 -6.66 -9.76 -4.75
CA GLU A 32 -6.80 -10.31 -3.40
C GLU A 32 -7.59 -11.61 -3.40
N TYR A 33 -8.70 -11.65 -4.15
CA TYR A 33 -9.54 -12.84 -4.21
C TYR A 33 -8.89 -14.04 -4.93
N TYR A 34 -8.19 -13.80 -6.03
CA TYR A 34 -7.57 -14.88 -6.80
C TYR A 34 -6.18 -15.28 -6.32
N VAL A 35 -5.45 -14.37 -5.67
CA VAL A 35 -4.04 -14.60 -5.29
C VAL A 35 -3.91 -14.68 -3.78
N PHE A 36 -4.32 -13.64 -3.05
CA PHE A 36 -4.04 -13.55 -1.62
C PHE A 36 -4.92 -14.50 -0.78
N PHE A 37 -6.23 -14.56 -1.02
CA PHE A 37 -7.10 -15.46 -0.26
C PHE A 37 -6.74 -16.94 -0.46
N PRO A 38 -6.46 -17.44 -1.68
CA PRO A 38 -6.00 -18.81 -1.85
C PRO A 38 -4.65 -19.07 -1.20
N VAL A 39 -3.72 -18.11 -1.16
CA VAL A 39 -2.45 -18.25 -0.43
C VAL A 39 -2.70 -18.31 1.09
N VAL A 40 -3.52 -17.42 1.64
CA VAL A 40 -3.85 -17.41 3.08
C VAL A 40 -4.67 -18.63 3.50
N LEU A 41 -5.59 -19.09 2.65
CA LEU A 41 -6.40 -20.28 2.90
C LEU A 41 -5.61 -21.58 2.64
N SER A 42 -4.68 -21.60 1.67
CA SER A 42 -3.75 -22.73 1.54
C SER A 42 -2.77 -22.79 2.71
N LEU A 43 -2.34 -21.64 3.26
CA LEU A 43 -1.68 -21.55 4.59
C LEU A 43 -2.51 -22.17 5.72
N SER A 44 -3.85 -22.15 5.62
CA SER A 44 -4.72 -22.88 6.56
C SER A 44 -4.82 -24.40 6.29
N VAL A 45 -4.52 -24.85 5.06
CA VAL A 45 -4.35 -26.27 4.70
C VAL A 45 -2.95 -26.78 5.09
N PHE A 46 -1.97 -25.89 5.23
CA PHE A 46 -0.68 -26.15 5.90
C PHE A 46 -0.82 -26.29 7.43
N LYS A 47 -2.03 -26.52 7.97
CA LYS A 47 -2.27 -26.89 9.38
C LYS A 47 -1.50 -28.14 9.84
N SER A 48 -0.94 -28.93 8.92
CA SER A 48 -0.03 -30.05 9.23
C SER A 48 1.45 -29.76 8.93
N GLY A 49 1.77 -28.61 8.32
CA GLY A 49 3.11 -28.20 7.91
C GLY A 49 3.73 -27.22 8.89
N ASN A 50 4.92 -27.53 9.34
CA ASN A 50 5.69 -26.76 10.29
C ASN A 50 6.06 -25.36 9.71
N ILE A 51 5.78 -24.27 10.44
CA ILE A 51 6.01 -22.87 9.97
C ILE A 51 7.47 -22.65 9.54
N LEU A 52 8.42 -23.32 10.21
CA LEU A 52 9.83 -23.25 9.86
C LEU A 52 10.10 -23.94 8.52
N GLU A 53 9.40 -25.03 8.19
CA GLU A 53 9.44 -25.62 6.85
C GLU A 53 8.88 -24.66 5.83
N ILE A 54 7.81 -23.91 6.10
CA ILE A 54 7.30 -22.89 5.17
C ILE A 54 8.36 -21.83 4.90
N VAL A 55 9.04 -21.33 5.94
CA VAL A 55 10.15 -20.38 5.79
C VAL A 55 11.30 -21.00 4.99
N ILE A 56 11.70 -22.24 5.29
CA ILE A 56 12.73 -22.97 4.54
C ILE A 56 12.30 -23.16 3.08
N TYR A 57 11.05 -23.53 2.80
CA TYR A 57 10.53 -23.69 1.45
C TYR A 57 10.52 -22.36 0.70
N VAL A 58 10.14 -21.25 1.34
CA VAL A 58 10.20 -19.91 0.74
C VAL A 58 11.65 -19.53 0.42
N ILE A 59 12.58 -19.80 1.33
CA ILE A 59 14.01 -19.57 1.11
C ILE A 59 14.52 -20.46 -0.03
N GLN A 60 14.27 -21.76 0.00
CA GLN A 60 14.68 -22.71 -1.04
C GLN A 60 14.07 -22.37 -2.39
N PHE A 61 12.79 -21.97 -2.43
CA PHE A 61 12.14 -21.46 -3.62
C PHE A 61 12.86 -20.21 -4.12
N ALA A 62 13.12 -19.24 -3.24
CA ALA A 62 13.87 -18.03 -3.58
C ALA A 62 15.26 -18.40 -4.14
N PHE A 63 16.03 -19.26 -3.51
CA PHE A 63 17.34 -19.71 -4.01
C PHE A 63 17.23 -20.47 -5.35
N LYS A 64 16.24 -21.36 -5.51
CA LYS A 64 16.05 -22.15 -6.73
C LYS A 64 15.76 -21.30 -7.96
N TYR A 65 15.03 -20.20 -7.79
CA TYR A 65 14.62 -19.32 -8.89
C TYR A 65 15.48 -18.06 -9.01
N LEU A 66 15.98 -17.46 -7.91
CA LEU A 66 16.81 -16.25 -7.95
C LEU A 66 18.20 -16.48 -8.52
N PHE A 67 18.77 -17.68 -8.43
CA PHE A 67 20.12 -17.94 -8.96
C PHE A 67 20.11 -18.39 -10.43
N LYS A 68 18.92 -18.57 -11.01
CA LYS A 68 18.77 -18.86 -12.43
C LYS A 68 18.66 -17.56 -13.22
N VAL A 69 19.60 -17.34 -14.14
CA VAL A 69 19.71 -16.13 -14.95
C VAL A 69 18.41 -15.80 -15.69
N GLU A 70 17.72 -16.81 -16.24
CA GLU A 70 16.45 -16.63 -16.96
C GLU A 70 15.36 -15.97 -16.08
N TYR A 71 15.17 -16.46 -14.85
CA TYR A 71 14.16 -15.93 -13.95
C TYR A 71 14.55 -14.56 -13.38
N LEU A 72 15.85 -14.28 -13.22
CA LEU A 72 16.31 -12.92 -12.89
C LEU A 72 15.97 -11.92 -13.99
N ILE A 73 16.18 -12.30 -15.25
CA ILE A 73 15.84 -11.46 -16.41
C ILE A 73 14.32 -11.24 -16.46
N TYR A 74 13.51 -12.29 -16.33
CA TYR A 74 12.05 -12.15 -16.29
C TYR A 74 11.58 -11.29 -15.11
N GLY A 75 12.21 -11.42 -13.95
CA GLY A 75 11.92 -10.59 -12.78
C GLY A 75 12.22 -9.10 -13.04
N LEU A 76 13.39 -8.79 -13.60
CA LEU A 76 13.76 -7.42 -13.96
C LEU A 76 12.80 -6.81 -15.00
N ILE A 77 12.46 -7.56 -16.05
CA ILE A 77 11.48 -7.14 -17.06
C ILE A 77 10.12 -6.89 -16.40
N GLY A 78 9.68 -7.78 -15.50
CA GLY A 78 8.43 -7.62 -14.75
C GLY A 78 8.41 -6.35 -13.87
N ILE A 79 9.52 -6.03 -13.20
CA ILE A 79 9.65 -4.82 -12.38
C ILE A 79 9.60 -3.56 -13.26
N ILE A 80 10.27 -3.55 -14.41
CA ILE A 80 10.25 -2.42 -15.35
C ILE A 80 8.86 -2.25 -15.97
N ALA A 81 8.24 -3.35 -16.43
CA ALA A 81 6.92 -3.33 -17.04
C ALA A 81 5.84 -2.86 -16.06
N SER A 82 5.86 -3.37 -14.82
CA SER A 82 4.95 -2.90 -13.77
C SER A 82 5.23 -1.43 -13.40
N GLY A 83 6.50 -1.03 -13.31
CA GLY A 83 6.88 0.37 -13.11
C GLY A 83 6.37 1.30 -14.21
N LEU A 84 6.37 0.86 -15.48
CA LEU A 84 5.79 1.58 -16.61
C LEU A 84 4.28 1.71 -16.48
N LEU A 85 3.58 0.61 -16.20
CA LEU A 85 2.12 0.59 -16.00
C LEU A 85 1.70 1.53 -14.86
N PHE A 86 2.34 1.41 -13.70
CA PHE A 86 2.09 2.32 -12.57
C PHE A 86 2.49 3.76 -12.90
N GLY A 87 3.56 3.98 -13.67
CA GLY A 87 3.97 5.29 -14.14
C GLY A 87 2.88 6.00 -14.94
N VAL A 88 2.22 5.30 -15.87
CA VAL A 88 1.09 5.85 -16.64
C VAL A 88 -0.07 6.20 -15.71
N VAL A 89 -0.52 5.24 -14.90
CA VAL A 89 -1.70 5.41 -14.04
C VAL A 89 -1.48 6.52 -13.01
N PHE A 90 -0.37 6.47 -12.27
CA PHE A 90 -0.09 7.43 -11.20
C PHE A 90 0.27 8.82 -11.71
N SER A 91 0.95 8.95 -12.86
CA SER A 91 1.23 10.28 -13.43
C SER A 91 -0.06 11.04 -13.74
N ALA A 92 -1.07 10.35 -14.25
CA ALA A 92 -2.36 10.93 -14.60
C ALA A 92 -3.20 11.27 -13.34
N VAL A 93 -3.36 10.30 -12.43
CA VAL A 93 -4.20 10.43 -11.23
C VAL A 93 -3.64 11.46 -10.25
N PHE A 94 -2.36 11.35 -9.91
CA PHE A 94 -1.78 12.22 -8.90
C PHE A 94 -1.52 13.64 -9.41
N TYR A 95 -1.40 13.86 -10.72
CA TYR A 95 -1.38 15.20 -11.30
C TYR A 95 -2.72 15.92 -11.08
N SER A 96 -3.85 15.25 -11.38
CA SER A 96 -5.20 15.78 -11.10
C SER A 96 -5.38 16.12 -9.62
N LEU A 97 -4.91 15.23 -8.74
CA LEU A 97 -4.99 15.37 -7.30
C LEU A 97 -4.09 16.51 -6.77
N ASN A 98 -2.87 16.65 -7.27
CA ASN A 98 -1.95 17.72 -6.89
C ASN A 98 -2.46 19.11 -7.33
N ASN A 99 -3.05 19.20 -8.52
CA ASN A 99 -3.66 20.44 -9.02
C ASN A 99 -4.88 20.86 -8.21
N PHE A 100 -5.66 19.88 -7.72
CA PHE A 100 -6.78 20.13 -6.81
C PHE A 100 -6.30 20.76 -5.49
N PHE A 101 -5.34 20.15 -4.81
CA PHE A 101 -4.83 20.72 -3.55
C PHE A 101 -4.08 22.05 -3.74
N SER A 102 -3.54 22.29 -4.93
CA SER A 102 -2.85 23.54 -5.28
C SER A 102 -3.79 24.67 -5.74
N LYS A 103 -5.12 24.45 -5.74
CA LYS A 103 -6.16 25.42 -6.19
C LYS A 103 -6.02 25.95 -7.63
N LYS A 104 -5.19 25.31 -8.47
CA LYS A 104 -4.92 25.76 -9.85
C LYS A 104 -6.01 25.38 -10.85
N ALA A 105 -6.87 24.42 -10.50
CA ALA A 105 -7.88 23.87 -11.38
C ALA A 105 -9.24 23.83 -10.69
N HIS A 106 -9.86 25.00 -10.50
CA HIS A 106 -11.31 25.08 -10.36
C HIS A 106 -11.90 25.18 -11.78
N PRO A 107 -12.88 24.34 -12.15
CA PRO A 107 -13.66 24.60 -13.35
C PRO A 107 -14.33 25.96 -13.18
N LYS A 108 -14.10 26.89 -14.12
CA LYS A 108 -14.64 28.25 -14.07
C LYS A 108 -16.18 28.28 -13.99
N ASP A 109 -16.83 27.19 -14.45
CA ASP A 109 -18.29 27.13 -14.61
C ASP A 109 -18.96 25.96 -13.84
N GLY A 110 -18.26 25.27 -12.93
CA GLY A 110 -18.83 24.16 -12.15
C GLY A 110 -19.16 22.87 -12.93
N ILE A 111 -19.13 22.91 -14.27
CA ILE A 111 -19.38 21.77 -15.16
C ILE A 111 -18.05 21.10 -15.53
N PHE A 112 -17.89 19.84 -15.13
CA PHE A 112 -16.75 19.00 -15.52
C PHE A 112 -16.92 18.55 -16.98
N LYS A 113 -16.33 19.28 -17.93
CA LYS A 113 -16.24 18.81 -19.33
C LYS A 113 -15.23 17.67 -19.42
N VAL A 114 -15.62 16.58 -20.07
CA VAL A 114 -14.77 15.39 -20.33
C VAL A 114 -13.48 15.79 -21.05
N GLU A 115 -13.53 16.79 -21.92
CA GLU A 115 -12.36 17.32 -22.64
C GLU A 115 -11.33 17.97 -21.71
N PHE A 116 -11.78 18.67 -20.66
CA PHE A 116 -10.90 19.27 -19.67
C PHE A 116 -10.19 18.20 -18.83
N LEU A 117 -10.91 17.13 -18.48
CA LEU A 117 -10.32 15.97 -17.81
C LEU A 117 -9.28 15.30 -18.71
N LYS A 118 -9.64 14.98 -19.96
CA LYS A 118 -8.72 14.37 -20.93
C LYS A 118 -7.46 15.21 -21.10
N SER A 119 -7.60 16.53 -21.22
CA SER A 119 -6.47 17.46 -21.32
C SER A 119 -5.58 17.42 -20.07
N GLN A 120 -6.16 17.41 -18.86
CA GLN A 120 -5.37 17.29 -17.62
C GLN A 120 -4.63 15.96 -17.49
N TYR A 121 -5.29 14.84 -17.79
CA TYR A 121 -4.67 13.52 -17.72
C TYR A 121 -3.52 13.39 -18.73
N LEU A 122 -3.75 13.83 -19.97
CA LEU A 122 -2.75 13.77 -21.04
C LEU A 122 -1.57 14.72 -20.75
N THR A 123 -1.83 15.87 -20.13
CA THR A 123 -0.79 16.78 -19.65
C THR A 123 0.03 16.17 -18.51
N GLY A 124 -0.64 15.52 -17.55
CA GLY A 124 0.01 14.83 -16.43
C GLY A 124 0.95 13.72 -16.90
N VAL A 125 0.48 12.88 -17.83
CA VAL A 125 1.29 11.82 -18.45
C VAL A 125 2.48 12.44 -19.20
N LYS A 126 2.25 13.39 -20.11
CA LYS A 126 3.33 14.01 -20.90
C LYS A 126 4.43 14.66 -20.05
N GLN A 127 4.06 15.28 -18.92
CA GLN A 127 5.01 16.03 -18.10
C GLN A 127 5.69 15.18 -17.02
N HIS A 128 5.01 14.17 -16.49
CA HIS A 128 5.47 13.45 -15.28
C HIS A 128 5.66 11.94 -15.48
N PHE A 129 5.34 11.37 -16.63
CA PHE A 129 5.45 9.92 -16.88
C PHE A 129 6.82 9.36 -16.53
N GLY A 130 7.91 9.86 -17.14
CA GLY A 130 9.25 9.30 -16.90
C GLY A 130 9.69 9.35 -15.44
N LYS A 131 9.37 10.45 -14.73
CA LYS A 131 9.65 10.55 -13.29
C LYS A 131 8.85 9.56 -12.48
N MET A 132 7.59 9.33 -12.86
CA MET A 132 6.71 8.41 -12.16
C MET A 132 7.02 6.96 -12.42
N THR A 133 7.37 6.60 -13.65
CA THR A 133 7.91 5.29 -13.97
C THR A 133 9.15 5.01 -13.13
N PHE A 134 10.09 5.95 -13.07
CA PHE A 134 11.29 5.80 -12.25
C PHE A 134 10.94 5.55 -10.79
N ILE A 135 10.14 6.42 -10.17
CA ILE A 135 9.76 6.27 -8.75
C ILE A 135 8.99 4.98 -8.49
N SER A 136 8.08 4.58 -9.38
CA SER A 136 7.30 3.35 -9.24
C SER A 136 8.20 2.12 -9.34
N THR A 137 9.15 2.11 -10.28
CA THR A 137 10.13 1.02 -10.44
C THR A 137 10.99 0.87 -9.19
N PHE A 138 11.55 1.97 -8.68
CA PHE A 138 12.31 1.96 -7.42
C PHE A 138 11.46 1.56 -6.22
N THR A 139 10.19 1.98 -6.18
CA THR A 139 9.26 1.58 -5.12
C THR A 139 9.04 0.07 -5.12
N ILE A 140 8.81 -0.54 -6.29
CA ILE A 140 8.63 -1.99 -6.41
C ILE A 140 9.92 -2.70 -5.96
N LEU A 141 11.08 -2.26 -6.44
CA LEU A 141 12.37 -2.84 -6.07
C LEU A 141 12.62 -2.77 -4.55
N TYR A 142 12.44 -1.59 -3.96
CA TYR A 142 12.59 -1.42 -2.51
C TYR A 142 11.54 -2.21 -1.73
N THR A 143 10.33 -2.41 -2.27
CA THR A 143 9.31 -3.26 -1.63
C THR A 143 9.79 -4.69 -1.56
N ILE A 144 10.30 -5.24 -2.66
CA ILE A 144 10.82 -6.61 -2.71
C ILE A 144 11.98 -6.79 -1.73
N LEU A 145 12.96 -5.88 -1.77
CA LEU A 145 14.12 -5.92 -0.88
C LEU A 145 13.72 -5.80 0.60
N PHE A 146 12.80 -4.89 0.90
CA PHE A 146 12.29 -4.68 2.24
C PHE A 146 11.53 -5.91 2.75
N THR A 147 10.65 -6.51 1.95
CA THR A 147 9.95 -7.74 2.33
C THR A 147 10.93 -8.88 2.60
N ALA A 148 11.96 -9.06 1.77
CA ALA A 148 12.99 -10.07 2.01
C ALA A 148 13.72 -9.83 3.35
N PHE A 149 14.10 -8.59 3.64
CA PHE A 149 14.70 -8.22 4.92
C PHE A 149 13.78 -8.54 6.11
N MET A 150 12.49 -8.19 6.03
CA MET A 150 11.53 -8.45 7.10
C MET A 150 11.32 -9.95 7.35
N VAL A 151 11.31 -10.77 6.29
CA VAL A 151 11.24 -12.23 6.43
C VAL A 151 12.46 -12.74 7.19
N VAL A 152 13.67 -12.31 6.82
CA VAL A 152 14.92 -12.72 7.49
C VAL A 152 14.92 -12.32 8.97
N VAL A 153 14.49 -11.11 9.29
CA VAL A 153 14.39 -10.62 10.69
C VAL A 153 13.40 -11.44 11.52
N THR A 154 12.39 -12.04 10.89
CA THR A 154 11.36 -12.83 11.59
C THR A 154 11.84 -14.25 11.97
N ILE A 155 12.89 -14.77 11.29
CA ILE A 155 13.35 -16.16 11.46
C ILE A 155 13.74 -16.49 12.91
N PRO A 156 14.56 -15.68 13.62
CA PRO A 156 15.00 -16.03 14.97
C PRO A 156 13.84 -16.09 15.97
N ALA A 157 12.88 -15.16 15.89
CA ALA A 157 11.72 -15.15 16.76
C ALA A 157 10.84 -16.38 16.57
N VAL A 158 10.59 -16.76 15.31
CA VAL A 158 9.81 -17.96 14.99
C VAL A 158 10.52 -19.23 15.47
N ALA A 159 11.84 -19.31 15.32
CA ALA A 159 12.62 -20.46 15.77
C ALA A 159 12.56 -20.64 17.30
N VAL A 160 12.68 -19.55 18.07
CA VAL A 160 12.60 -19.61 19.54
C VAL A 160 11.19 -19.91 20.03
N LEU A 161 10.16 -19.27 19.45
CA LEU A 161 8.75 -19.58 19.76
C LEU A 161 8.45 -21.06 19.56
N ARG A 162 8.92 -21.63 18.44
CA ARG A 162 8.73 -23.05 18.15
C ARG A 162 9.51 -23.94 19.12
N GLY A 163 10.77 -23.61 19.41
CA GLY A 163 11.56 -24.36 20.38
C GLY A 163 10.90 -24.42 21.77
N GLN A 164 10.19 -23.36 22.15
CA GLN A 164 9.37 -23.33 23.37
C GLN A 164 8.12 -24.21 23.23
N MET A 165 7.38 -24.14 22.12
CA MET A 165 6.20 -24.99 21.88
C MET A 165 6.54 -26.50 21.83
N GLU A 166 7.74 -26.85 21.37
CA GLU A 166 8.24 -28.23 21.34
C GLU A 166 8.85 -28.70 22.68
N GLY A 167 8.87 -27.84 23.71
CA GLY A 167 9.45 -28.17 25.02
C GLY A 167 10.98 -28.31 25.01
N LYS A 168 11.67 -27.81 23.97
CA LYS A 168 13.14 -27.81 23.85
C LYS A 168 13.80 -26.60 24.50
N ILE A 169 13.01 -25.55 24.77
CA ILE A 169 13.46 -24.30 25.38
C ILE A 169 12.57 -24.04 26.61
N ASP A 170 13.15 -24.17 27.80
CA ASP A 170 12.43 -23.98 29.07
C ASP A 170 12.29 -22.50 29.49
N PHE A 171 12.99 -21.60 28.81
CA PHE A 171 12.98 -20.17 29.14
C PHE A 171 11.88 -19.38 28.40
N LEU A 172 10.65 -19.52 28.87
CA LEU A 172 9.49 -18.75 28.40
C LEU A 172 9.72 -17.22 28.38
N PRO A 173 10.41 -16.58 29.37
CA PRO A 173 10.70 -15.15 29.31
C PRO A 173 11.56 -14.74 28.11
N LEU A 174 12.53 -15.57 27.71
CA LEU A 174 13.39 -15.32 26.56
C LEU A 174 12.58 -15.34 25.25
N ALA A 175 11.67 -16.30 25.11
CA ALA A 175 10.81 -16.42 23.94
C ALA A 175 9.87 -15.21 23.79
N ILE A 176 9.25 -14.76 24.89
CA ILE A 176 8.41 -13.57 24.90
C ILE A 176 9.23 -12.33 24.54
N MET A 177 10.37 -12.13 25.19
CA MET A 177 11.22 -10.95 24.96
C MET A 177 11.67 -10.86 23.50
N LEU A 178 12.17 -11.95 22.92
CA LEU A 178 12.61 -11.97 21.52
C LEU A 178 11.45 -11.70 20.55
N THR A 179 10.27 -12.24 20.84
CA THR A 179 9.06 -12.02 20.03
C THR A 179 8.61 -10.56 20.09
N VAL A 180 8.59 -9.95 21.28
CA VAL A 180 8.20 -8.54 21.47
C VAL A 180 9.19 -7.61 20.75
N ILE A 181 10.50 -7.83 20.92
CA ILE A 181 11.52 -7.04 20.23
C ILE A 181 11.36 -7.16 18.71
N THR A 182 11.16 -8.37 18.21
CA THR A 182 10.96 -8.61 16.76
C THR A 182 9.69 -7.92 16.26
N ALA A 183 8.58 -8.00 17.00
CA ALA A 183 7.34 -7.31 16.66
C ALA A 183 7.52 -5.78 16.62
N ILE A 184 8.28 -5.20 17.56
CA ILE A 184 8.61 -3.76 17.57
C ILE A 184 9.44 -3.39 16.33
N VAL A 185 10.48 -4.17 16.02
CA VAL A 185 11.33 -3.92 14.84
C VAL A 185 10.52 -4.03 13.54
N LEU A 186 9.66 -5.04 13.42
CA LEU A 186 8.79 -5.22 12.26
C LEU A 186 7.79 -4.05 12.13
N PHE A 187 7.17 -3.64 13.24
CA PHE A 187 6.23 -2.52 13.25
C PHE A 187 6.92 -1.23 12.78
N PHE A 188 8.02 -0.84 13.44
CA PHE A 188 8.71 0.40 13.08
C PHE A 188 9.31 0.34 11.69
N GLY A 189 9.92 -0.79 11.31
CA GLY A 189 10.45 -0.98 9.95
C GLY A 189 9.37 -0.75 8.90
N PHE A 190 8.18 -1.35 9.07
CA PHE A 190 7.08 -1.21 8.13
C PHE A 190 6.54 0.22 8.06
N MET A 191 6.42 0.88 9.22
CA MET A 191 5.96 2.26 9.33
C MET A 191 6.93 3.26 8.70
N PHE A 192 8.24 3.11 8.95
CA PHE A 192 9.27 3.92 8.29
C PHE A 192 9.21 3.72 6.78
N TYR A 193 9.23 2.47 6.32
CA TYR A 193 9.20 2.14 4.90
C TYR A 193 8.01 2.78 4.19
N ARG A 194 6.78 2.57 4.69
CA ARG A 194 5.56 3.13 4.11
C ARG A 194 5.57 4.65 4.09
N THR A 195 5.97 5.27 5.20
CA THR A 195 5.97 6.73 5.31
C THR A 195 6.88 7.36 4.27
N TYR A 196 8.10 6.83 4.08
CA TYR A 196 9.04 7.41 3.11
C TYR A 196 8.61 7.20 1.66
N ILE A 197 8.17 5.99 1.30
CA ILE A 197 7.72 5.67 -0.05
C ILE A 197 6.50 6.52 -0.45
N LEU A 198 5.51 6.64 0.45
CA LEU A 198 4.29 7.41 0.18
C LEU A 198 4.59 8.88 -0.12
N PHE A 199 5.62 9.46 0.50
CA PHE A 199 6.00 10.86 0.32
C PHE A 199 6.86 11.14 -0.91
N TRP A 200 7.42 10.12 -1.57
CA TRP A 200 8.15 10.29 -2.82
C TRP A 200 7.23 10.66 -3.99
N TYR A 201 6.02 10.10 -4.04
CA TYR A 201 5.02 10.40 -5.07
C TYR A 201 4.60 11.88 -5.11
N PRO A 202 4.15 12.52 -4.01
CA PRO A 202 3.81 13.95 -4.04
C PRO A 202 5.05 14.85 -4.23
N ALA A 203 6.24 14.42 -3.80
CA ALA A 203 7.49 15.15 -4.05
C ALA A 203 7.84 15.20 -5.55
N ALA A 204 7.58 14.13 -6.29
CA ALA A 204 7.84 14.02 -7.73
C ALA A 204 7.13 15.08 -8.58
N PHE A 205 5.93 15.51 -8.14
CA PHE A 205 5.15 16.53 -8.83
C PHE A 205 5.55 17.95 -8.47
N ASN A 206 5.90 18.18 -7.21
CA ASN A 206 6.08 19.52 -6.70
C ASN A 206 7.50 20.07 -6.91
N PHE A 207 8.48 19.20 -7.12
CA PHE A 207 9.89 19.60 -7.21
C PHE A 207 10.59 18.98 -8.42
N LYS A 208 11.44 19.77 -9.09
CA LYS A 208 12.20 19.32 -10.27
C LYS A 208 13.49 18.58 -9.93
N ARG A 209 14.10 18.85 -8.76
CA ARG A 209 15.39 18.28 -8.31
C ARG A 209 15.26 17.81 -6.85
N LYS A 210 16.15 16.89 -6.44
CA LYS A 210 16.26 16.37 -5.06
C LYS A 210 14.93 15.77 -4.52
N ILE A 211 14.19 15.06 -5.38
CA ILE A 211 12.87 14.49 -5.08
C ILE A 211 12.90 13.63 -3.81
N PHE A 212 13.86 12.71 -3.71
CA PHE A 212 14.02 11.81 -2.56
C PHE A 212 14.33 12.55 -1.26
N ALA A 213 15.26 13.51 -1.29
CA ALA A 213 15.66 14.26 -0.11
C ALA A 213 14.51 15.15 0.42
N ILE A 214 13.74 15.76 -0.48
CA ILE A 214 12.58 16.58 -0.11
C ILE A 214 11.44 15.69 0.42
N GLY A 215 11.19 14.55 -0.22
CA GLY A 215 10.24 13.55 0.28
C GLY A 215 10.59 13.06 1.68
N LYS A 216 11.87 12.74 1.93
CA LYS A 216 12.39 12.38 3.25
C LYS A 216 12.16 13.49 4.27
N LYS A 217 12.56 14.73 3.97
CA LYS A 217 12.38 15.86 4.89
C LYS A 217 10.91 16.12 5.22
N ALA A 218 10.01 15.94 4.24
CA ALA A 218 8.57 16.06 4.44
C ALA A 218 8.04 14.96 5.37
N ALA A 219 8.46 13.71 5.16
CA ALA A 219 8.14 12.57 6.01
C ALA A 219 8.64 12.78 7.44
N ASP A 220 9.90 13.18 7.63
CA ASP A 220 10.50 13.39 8.95
C ASP A 220 9.76 14.48 9.75
N THR A 221 9.30 15.54 9.08
CA THR A 221 8.58 16.66 9.73
C THR A 221 7.23 16.24 10.32
N PHE A 222 6.56 15.25 9.72
CA PHE A 222 5.23 14.81 10.12
C PHE A 222 5.20 13.33 10.55
N PHE A 223 6.37 12.76 10.84
CA PHE A 223 6.56 11.32 11.00
C PHE A 223 5.56 10.70 11.97
N TRP A 224 5.52 11.19 13.21
CA TRP A 224 4.63 10.66 14.25
C TRP A 224 3.14 10.77 13.90
N GLU A 225 2.72 11.88 13.28
CA GLU A 225 1.32 12.04 12.90
C GLU A 225 0.92 11.06 11.78
N ILE A 226 1.84 10.78 10.85
CA ILE A 226 1.62 9.80 9.78
C ILE A 226 1.62 8.38 10.34
N VAL A 227 2.56 8.04 11.23
CA VAL A 227 2.62 6.72 11.87
C VAL A 227 1.35 6.44 12.66
N CYS A 228 0.85 7.38 13.46
CA CYS A 228 -0.41 7.20 14.19
C CYS A 228 -1.59 6.98 13.22
N PHE A 229 -1.65 7.73 12.13
CA PHE A 229 -2.70 7.55 11.12
C PHE A 229 -2.60 6.19 10.41
N LEU A 230 -1.39 5.76 10.02
CA LEU A 230 -1.14 4.45 9.39
C LEU A 230 -1.44 3.30 10.35
N ALA A 231 -1.11 3.42 11.63
CA ALA A 231 -1.43 2.42 12.64
C ALA A 231 -2.94 2.25 12.81
N ILE A 232 -3.70 3.35 12.93
CA ILE A 232 -5.17 3.29 12.98
C ILE A 232 -5.73 2.70 11.70
N PHE A 233 -5.19 3.11 10.55
CA PHE A 233 -5.58 2.58 9.24
C PHE A 233 -5.39 1.06 9.18
N ASP A 234 -4.24 0.55 9.63
CA ASP A 234 -3.93 -0.88 9.62
C ASP A 234 -4.84 -1.67 10.57
N ILE A 235 -5.12 -1.15 11.77
CA ILE A 235 -6.06 -1.77 12.72
C ILE A 235 -7.45 -1.87 12.09
N VAL A 236 -7.96 -0.78 11.51
CA VAL A 236 -9.28 -0.76 10.87
C VAL A 236 -9.33 -1.71 9.67
N PHE A 237 -8.28 -1.70 8.85
CA PHE A 237 -8.17 -2.58 7.69
C PHE A 237 -8.16 -4.06 8.11
N TRP A 238 -7.38 -4.40 9.14
CA TRP A 238 -7.28 -5.78 9.64
C TRP A 238 -8.59 -6.26 10.29
N LEU A 239 -9.23 -5.41 11.12
CA LEU A 239 -10.54 -5.71 11.70
C LEU A 239 -11.60 -5.94 10.62
N PHE A 240 -11.62 -5.11 9.58
CA PHE A 240 -12.54 -5.27 8.46
C PHE A 240 -12.28 -6.57 7.68
N GLN A 241 -11.01 -6.90 7.42
CA GLN A 241 -10.66 -8.15 6.75
C GLN A 241 -11.07 -9.38 7.58
N SER A 242 -10.82 -9.37 8.89
CA SER A 242 -11.25 -10.44 9.79
C SER A 242 -12.78 -10.56 9.85
N MET A 243 -13.50 -9.44 9.84
CA MET A 243 -14.96 -9.42 9.73
C MET A 243 -15.45 -10.07 8.42
N LEU A 244 -14.81 -9.77 7.28
CA LEU A 244 -15.16 -10.39 5.99
C LEU A 244 -14.93 -11.90 6.01
N ILE A 245 -13.80 -12.36 6.58
CA ILE A 245 -13.50 -13.79 6.71
C ILE A 245 -14.56 -14.46 7.61
N PHE A 246 -14.93 -13.83 8.72
CA PHE A 246 -15.95 -14.33 9.64
C PHE A 246 -17.33 -14.41 8.97
N LEU A 247 -17.77 -13.36 8.27
CA LEU A 247 -19.01 -13.36 7.50
C LEU A 247 -19.02 -14.44 6.42
N ASN A 248 -17.88 -14.66 5.77
CA ASN A 248 -17.71 -15.76 4.83
C ASN A 248 -17.89 -17.12 5.53
N SER A 249 -17.37 -17.32 6.74
CA SER A 249 -17.55 -18.59 7.47
C SER A 249 -18.99 -18.86 7.94
N LEU A 250 -19.78 -17.82 8.23
CA LEU A 250 -21.16 -17.97 8.73
C LEU A 250 -22.18 -18.30 7.63
N LEU A 251 -21.95 -17.84 6.40
CA LEU A 251 -22.94 -17.92 5.32
C LEU A 251 -22.92 -19.27 4.57
N ILE A 252 -22.74 -20.39 5.27
CA ILE A 252 -22.75 -21.75 4.67
C ILE A 252 -24.18 -22.09 4.24
N GLY A 253 -24.50 -21.84 2.97
CA GLY A 253 -25.79 -22.14 2.34
C GLY A 253 -25.60 -22.68 0.93
N GLY A 254 -26.56 -23.49 0.46
CA GLY A 254 -26.46 -24.31 -0.77
C GLY A 254 -26.07 -23.56 -2.06
N GLN A 255 -25.71 -24.33 -3.09
CA GLN A 255 -25.01 -23.87 -4.30
C GLN A 255 -25.63 -22.66 -5.02
N GLY A 256 -26.94 -22.43 -4.95
CA GLY A 256 -27.62 -21.24 -5.52
C GLY A 256 -27.40 -19.93 -4.74
N ILE A 257 -27.10 -19.99 -3.44
CA ILE A 257 -26.83 -18.83 -2.56
C ILE A 257 -25.36 -18.40 -2.67
N GLY A 258 -24.49 -19.25 -3.23
CA GLY A 258 -23.04 -19.01 -3.33
C GLY A 258 -22.66 -17.80 -4.19
N ILE A 259 -23.32 -17.61 -5.34
CA ILE A 259 -23.02 -16.49 -6.26
C ILE A 259 -23.45 -15.15 -5.64
N LEU A 260 -24.63 -15.12 -5.02
CA LEU A 260 -25.17 -13.91 -4.39
C LEU A 260 -24.35 -13.50 -3.16
N ARG A 261 -23.91 -14.48 -2.36
CA ARG A 261 -22.94 -14.29 -1.26
C ARG A 261 -21.61 -13.73 -1.76
N PHE A 262 -21.06 -14.31 -2.82
CA PHE A 262 -19.81 -13.83 -3.42
C PHE A 262 -19.93 -12.36 -3.88
N LEU A 263 -21.03 -12.02 -4.56
CA LEU A 263 -21.31 -10.66 -5.00
C LEU A 263 -21.44 -9.66 -3.84
N ILE A 264 -22.13 -10.03 -2.75
CA ILE A 264 -22.26 -9.15 -1.59
C ILE A 264 -20.90 -8.91 -0.92
N LEU A 265 -20.12 -9.97 -0.70
CA LEU A 265 -18.82 -9.87 -0.03
C LEU A 265 -17.81 -9.08 -0.88
N ILE A 266 -17.78 -9.29 -2.20
CA ILE A 266 -16.85 -8.55 -3.07
C ILE A 266 -17.24 -7.07 -3.20
N LEU A 267 -18.55 -6.75 -3.27
CA LEU A 267 -19.03 -5.36 -3.29
C LEU A 267 -18.74 -4.64 -1.97
N LEU A 268 -18.98 -5.30 -0.83
CA LEU A 268 -18.66 -4.74 0.48
C LEU A 268 -17.15 -4.50 0.63
N ASN A 269 -16.33 -5.49 0.26
CA ASN A 269 -14.86 -5.37 0.28
C ASN A 269 -14.40 -4.21 -0.61
N TRP A 270 -14.96 -4.10 -1.81
CA TRP A 270 -14.66 -3.05 -2.76
C TRP A 270 -14.98 -1.64 -2.26
N ILE A 271 -16.19 -1.42 -1.75
CA ILE A 271 -16.64 -0.11 -1.26
C ILE A 271 -15.75 0.36 -0.11
N VAL A 272 -15.52 -0.50 0.88
CA VAL A 272 -14.73 -0.14 2.07
C VAL A 272 -13.27 0.13 1.69
N LYS A 273 -12.65 -0.71 0.85
CA LYS A 273 -11.27 -0.49 0.41
C LYS A 273 -11.12 0.76 -0.46
N SER A 274 -12.11 1.06 -1.30
CA SER A 274 -12.15 2.31 -2.06
C SER A 274 -12.13 3.54 -1.14
N VAL A 275 -12.95 3.54 -0.09
CA VAL A 275 -12.99 4.63 0.91
C VAL A 275 -11.67 4.73 1.68
N LEU A 276 -11.13 3.60 2.14
CA LEU A 276 -9.88 3.54 2.89
C LEU A 276 -8.70 4.06 2.04
N PHE A 277 -8.48 3.52 0.85
CA PHE A 277 -7.37 3.95 -0.03
C PHE A 277 -7.50 5.41 -0.43
N THR A 278 -8.71 5.88 -0.72
CA THR A 278 -8.97 7.29 -1.01
C THR A 278 -8.57 8.18 0.16
N THR A 279 -8.95 7.81 1.38
CA THR A 279 -8.64 8.56 2.61
C THR A 279 -7.14 8.63 2.86
N LEU A 280 -6.43 7.52 2.64
CA LEU A 280 -4.97 7.45 2.76
C LEU A 280 -4.28 8.41 1.78
N ILE A 281 -4.65 8.36 0.51
CA ILE A 281 -4.00 9.18 -0.54
C ILE A 281 -4.27 10.67 -0.30
N VAL A 282 -5.51 11.03 0.02
CA VAL A 282 -5.90 12.40 0.37
C VAL A 282 -5.12 12.91 1.58
N PHE A 283 -4.94 12.08 2.60
CA PHE A 283 -4.18 12.45 3.80
C PHE A 283 -2.71 12.74 3.47
N VAL A 284 -2.04 11.84 2.73
CA VAL A 284 -0.63 12.00 2.34
C VAL A 284 -0.41 13.28 1.53
N PHE A 285 -1.23 13.52 0.49
CA PHE A 285 -1.10 14.71 -0.33
C PHE A 285 -1.42 16.00 0.42
N SER A 286 -2.41 15.98 1.31
CA SER A 286 -2.74 17.12 2.18
C SER A 286 -1.57 17.49 3.09
N LYS A 287 -0.92 16.50 3.71
CA LYS A 287 0.26 16.71 4.55
C LYS A 287 1.46 17.22 3.77
N PHE A 288 1.69 16.68 2.58
CA PHE A 288 2.76 17.17 1.71
C PHE A 288 2.54 18.63 1.29
N GLN A 289 1.30 19.03 1.02
CA GLN A 289 0.98 20.42 0.67
C GLN A 289 1.13 21.38 1.87
N GLN A 290 0.82 20.93 3.08
CA GLN A 290 1.11 21.69 4.30
C GLN A 290 2.62 21.89 4.49
N PHE A 291 3.42 20.86 4.24
CA PHE A 291 4.88 20.95 4.24
C PHE A 291 5.40 21.96 3.22
N LYS A 292 4.91 21.89 1.97
CA LYS A 292 5.29 22.81 0.89
C LYS A 292 5.01 24.26 1.28
N LYS A 293 3.84 24.56 1.83
CA LYS A 293 3.49 25.92 2.30
C LYS A 293 4.45 26.43 3.37
N ARG A 294 4.85 25.57 4.32
CA ARG A 294 5.81 25.93 5.38
C ARG A 294 7.21 26.22 4.85
N ILE A 295 7.66 25.51 3.80
CA ILE A 295 8.96 25.80 3.17
C ILE A 295 8.90 27.13 2.42
N VAL A 296 7.89 27.33 1.58
CA VAL A 296 7.79 28.55 0.75
C VAL A 296 7.73 29.80 1.62
N ALA A 297 6.96 29.76 2.72
CA ALA A 297 6.85 30.87 3.68
C ALA A 297 8.13 31.14 4.49
N LYS A 298 9.09 30.20 4.54
CA LYS A 298 10.41 30.42 5.18
C LYS A 298 11.46 30.99 4.23
N THR A 299 11.19 30.97 2.92
CA THR A 299 12.08 31.47 1.86
C THR A 299 11.67 32.83 1.29
N THR A 300 10.52 33.36 1.72
CA THR A 300 10.04 34.72 1.48
C THR A 300 10.17 35.53 2.75
#